data_AF-A0A2M8KK31-F1
#
_entry.id   AF-A0A2M8KK31-F1
#
_cell.length_a   1.000
_cell.length_b   1.000
_cell.length_c   1.000
_cell.angle_alpha   90.00
_cell.angle_beta   90.00
_cell.angle_gamma   90.00
#
_symmetry.space_group_name_H-M   'P 1'
#
loop_
_entity.id
_entity.type
_entity.pdbx_description
1 polymer ?
#
loop_
_entity_poly.entity_id
_entity_poly.type
_entity_poly.pdbx_seq_one_letter_code
_entity_poly.pdbx_strand_id
1 'polypeptide(L)'
;MVKLLILFFCFLIATKYVVALTINEIYPAPETGNYEWVELYNNNEITVDLTQYILTDLANNKIKIIDNIMLPLGFIIATCSSVLNNNGDSVFLKSIAGETIEIATYSGSFSSDKSYYKCPDGNGQWFTSNMITKNTSNYPACLALTPNITPVSSPTLAPTITPTSEPTPTPTTKIANYDNIYLSEAIINPPTGEHEWVEIYNNNDFSVNLVNWYLDDLENAGSSPKAFSLTIKEKNYAVVELSTSMFNNDLDDVRLLDNDRNLKDSFEYGETEKGFSWGRINFSTDQYCLQSPSKNLPNNSCLDSNGYLSPTPLPLTISDDNEIRSSAVNSVPFQSYPKTQQTFHNYNQSVQVLGVNTNIKTQSKKKPLINSTLSFISFSNSLLTIVSLLLKIKIQEGL
;
A
#
# COMPACT_ATOMS: atom_id res chain seq x y z
N MET A 1 50.19 17.29 33.63
CA MET A 1 49.40 17.94 32.57
C MET A 1 48.91 16.84 31.65
N VAL A 2 47.65 16.44 31.85
CA VAL A 2 47.02 15.25 31.27
C VAL A 2 46.70 15.52 29.80
N LYS A 3 47.19 14.69 28.87
CA LYS A 3 46.68 14.67 27.49
C LYS A 3 45.78 13.45 27.33
N LEU A 4 44.49 13.77 27.31
CA LEU A 4 43.33 12.92 27.15
C LEU A 4 43.33 12.27 25.76
N LEU A 5 43.45 10.95 25.72
CA LEU A 5 43.23 10.12 24.52
C LEU A 5 41.72 9.87 24.42
N ILE A 6 41.03 10.58 23.52
CA ILE A 6 39.60 10.34 23.24
C ILE A 6 39.53 9.19 22.23
N LEU A 7 39.24 7.99 22.73
CA LEU A 7 38.80 6.85 21.93
C LEU A 7 37.39 7.14 21.41
N PHE A 8 37.24 7.37 20.10
CA PHE A 8 35.93 7.48 19.46
C PHE A 8 35.39 6.05 19.26
N PHE A 9 34.72 5.52 20.27
CA PHE A 9 34.00 4.25 20.15
C PHE A 9 32.71 4.51 19.36
N CYS A 10 32.77 4.32 18.04
CA CYS A 10 31.59 4.23 17.19
C CYS A 10 30.77 3.01 17.64
N PHE A 11 29.84 3.22 18.57
CA PHE A 11 28.72 2.32 18.79
C PHE A 11 27.89 2.33 17.50
N LEU A 12 28.21 1.43 16.57
CA LEU A 12 27.28 0.98 15.54
C LEU A 12 26.17 0.24 16.29
N ILE A 13 25.20 0.99 16.81
CA ILE A 13 23.91 0.41 17.17
C ILE A 13 23.29 0.04 15.83
N ALA A 14 23.51 -1.21 15.40
CA ALA A 14 22.68 -1.81 14.38
C ALA A 14 21.25 -1.72 14.92
N THR A 15 20.48 -0.75 14.42
CA THR A 15 19.04 -0.72 14.64
C THR A 15 18.51 -2.03 14.11
N LYS A 16 18.21 -2.95 15.04
CA LYS A 16 17.55 -4.20 14.73
C LYS A 16 16.20 -3.78 14.16
N TYR A 17 16.06 -3.83 12.84
CA TYR A 17 14.82 -3.54 12.16
C TYR A 17 13.82 -4.58 12.68
N VAL A 18 12.87 -4.15 13.50
CA VAL A 18 11.83 -5.04 13.99
C VAL A 18 11.01 -5.41 12.77
N VAL A 19 11.01 -6.69 12.44
CA VAL A 19 10.34 -7.23 11.26
C VAL A 19 8.85 -6.91 11.39
N ALA A 20 8.33 -6.07 10.49
CA ALA A 20 6.90 -5.70 10.47
C ALA A 20 6.10 -6.48 9.42
N LEU A 21 6.68 -7.55 8.86
CA LEU A 21 5.94 -8.60 8.17
C LEU A 21 5.45 -9.62 9.21
N THR A 22 4.14 -9.85 9.25
CA THR A 22 3.52 -10.71 10.27
C THR A 22 2.55 -11.70 9.64
N ILE A 23 2.33 -12.82 10.32
CA ILE A 23 1.20 -13.72 10.04
C ILE A 23 -0.08 -13.07 10.58
N ASN A 24 -1.14 -12.98 9.77
CA ASN A 24 -2.37 -12.26 10.11
C ASN A 24 -3.58 -13.16 10.30
N GLU A 25 -3.76 -14.14 9.42
CA GLU A 25 -4.89 -15.07 9.44
C GLU A 25 -4.45 -16.44 8.91
N ILE A 26 -5.04 -17.51 9.45
CA ILE A 26 -4.78 -18.90 9.07
C ILE A 26 -6.13 -19.58 8.85
N TYR A 27 -6.30 -20.17 7.68
CA TYR A 27 -7.48 -20.92 7.30
C TYR A 27 -7.11 -22.36 6.94
N PRO A 28 -7.16 -23.28 7.92
CA PRO A 28 -6.62 -24.61 7.76
C PRO A 28 -7.62 -25.64 7.22
N ALA A 29 -8.93 -25.36 7.24
CA ALA A 29 -9.95 -26.37 6.95
C ALA A 29 -10.93 -25.96 5.84
N PRO A 30 -10.46 -25.71 4.61
CA PRO A 30 -11.31 -25.33 3.48
C PRO A 30 -12.36 -26.39 3.10
N GLU A 31 -13.41 -25.98 2.39
CA GLU A 31 -14.31 -26.94 1.73
C GLU A 31 -13.55 -27.77 0.69
N THR A 32 -14.01 -29.00 0.44
CA THR A 32 -13.43 -29.89 -0.56
C THR A 32 -13.29 -29.19 -1.92
N GLY A 33 -12.08 -29.21 -2.47
CA GLY A 33 -11.75 -28.58 -3.75
C GLY A 33 -11.16 -27.16 -3.62
N ASN A 34 -11.11 -26.60 -2.42
CA ASN A 34 -10.41 -25.36 -2.12
C ASN A 34 -9.06 -25.61 -1.44
N TYR A 35 -8.26 -24.54 -1.30
CA TYR A 35 -6.91 -24.58 -0.74
C TYR A 35 -6.90 -24.06 0.69
N GLU A 36 -6.01 -24.63 1.50
CA GLU A 36 -5.62 -24.09 2.80
C GLU A 36 -4.77 -22.84 2.56
N TRP A 37 -4.84 -21.88 3.48
CA TRP A 37 -4.03 -20.69 3.32
C TRP A 37 -3.65 -20.01 4.63
N VAL A 38 -2.58 -19.24 4.52
CA VAL A 38 -2.05 -18.33 5.54
C VAL A 38 -2.00 -16.94 4.92
N GLU A 39 -2.50 -15.95 5.62
CA GLU A 39 -2.37 -14.55 5.23
C GLU A 39 -1.20 -13.92 5.98
N LEU A 40 -0.39 -13.15 5.24
CA LEU A 40 0.59 -12.25 5.80
C LEU A 40 0.08 -10.82 5.70
N TYR A 41 0.44 -10.00 6.69
CA TYR A 41 0.17 -8.57 6.72
C TYR A 41 1.48 -7.78 6.76
N ASN A 42 1.56 -6.76 5.91
CA ASN A 42 2.66 -5.81 5.92
C ASN A 42 2.34 -4.63 6.85
N ASN A 43 2.77 -4.69 8.11
CA ASN A 43 2.60 -3.56 9.03
C ASN A 43 3.62 -2.42 8.81
N ASN A 44 4.31 -2.39 7.67
CA ASN A 44 5.19 -1.29 7.28
C ASN A 44 4.48 -0.33 6.33
N GLU A 45 4.97 0.91 6.32
CA GLU A 45 4.62 1.94 5.34
C GLU A 45 5.44 1.84 4.04
N ILE A 46 6.23 0.77 3.89
CA ILE A 46 7.03 0.47 2.71
C ILE A 46 6.70 -0.91 2.14
N THR A 47 6.84 -1.06 0.83
CA THR A 47 6.70 -2.34 0.13
C THR A 47 7.72 -3.35 0.65
N VAL A 48 7.31 -4.60 0.82
CA VAL A 48 8.16 -5.71 1.26
C VAL A 48 8.40 -6.68 0.11
N ASP A 49 9.68 -7.00 -0.14
CA ASP A 49 10.10 -8.08 -1.04
C ASP A 49 10.00 -9.42 -0.30
N LEU A 50 9.05 -10.25 -0.71
CA LEU A 50 8.74 -11.54 -0.11
C LEU A 50 9.64 -12.68 -0.60
N THR A 51 10.52 -12.45 -1.57
CA THR A 51 11.49 -13.47 -2.03
C THR A 51 12.48 -13.88 -0.94
N GLN A 52 12.62 -13.05 0.09
CA GLN A 52 13.48 -13.28 1.25
C GLN A 52 12.80 -14.09 2.36
N TYR A 53 11.56 -14.55 2.17
CA TYR A 53 10.76 -15.17 3.22
C TYR A 53 10.23 -16.55 2.80
N ILE A 54 10.09 -17.43 3.78
CA ILE A 54 9.54 -18.77 3.63
C ILE A 54 8.48 -18.98 4.71
N LEU A 55 7.33 -19.54 4.33
CA LEU A 55 6.36 -20.08 5.27
C LEU A 55 6.45 -21.60 5.32
N THR A 56 6.41 -22.16 6.53
CA THR A 56 6.32 -23.61 6.74
C THR A 56 5.33 -23.97 7.84
N ASP A 57 4.79 -25.18 7.81
CA ASP A 57 4.10 -25.79 8.97
C ASP A 57 5.10 -26.31 10.02
N LEU A 58 4.59 -27.03 11.03
CA LEU A 58 5.39 -27.68 12.07
C LEU A 58 6.27 -28.82 11.53
N ALA A 59 5.85 -29.50 10.47
CA ALA A 59 6.60 -30.56 9.81
C ALA A 59 7.64 -30.04 8.77
N ASN A 60 7.78 -28.72 8.64
CA ASN A 60 8.58 -28.01 7.63
C ASN A 60 8.12 -28.18 6.17
N ASN A 61 6.86 -28.59 5.95
CA ASN A 61 6.23 -28.49 4.63
C ASN A 61 6.07 -27.02 4.27
N LYS A 62 6.38 -26.66 3.02
CA LYS A 62 6.34 -25.27 2.55
C LYS A 62 4.91 -24.83 2.22
N ILE A 63 4.58 -23.61 2.61
CA ILE A 63 3.35 -22.90 2.22
C ILE A 63 3.75 -21.84 1.19
N LYS A 64 3.13 -21.85 0.02
CA LYS A 64 3.57 -21.04 -1.12
C LYS A 64 2.95 -19.65 -1.07
N ILE A 65 3.76 -18.62 -0.85
CA ILE A 65 3.38 -17.22 -1.03
C ILE A 65 3.06 -16.98 -2.51
N ILE A 66 1.91 -16.39 -2.82
CA ILE A 66 1.42 -16.28 -4.20
C ILE A 66 2.08 -15.16 -5.01
N ASP A 67 2.65 -14.15 -4.33
CA ASP A 67 3.32 -13.02 -4.96
C ASP A 67 4.64 -12.68 -4.24
N ASN A 68 5.55 -12.06 -4.97
CA ASN A 68 6.90 -11.75 -4.48
C ASN A 68 6.99 -10.35 -3.87
N ILE A 69 5.99 -9.51 -4.07
CA ILE A 69 5.96 -8.13 -3.61
C ILE A 69 4.66 -7.92 -2.85
N MET A 70 4.74 -7.33 -1.66
CA MET A 70 3.57 -6.91 -0.91
C MET A 70 3.64 -5.42 -0.59
N LEU A 71 2.54 -4.74 -0.89
CA LEU A 71 2.41 -3.30 -0.70
C LEU A 71 2.37 -2.91 0.79
N PRO A 72 2.70 -1.65 1.12
CA PRO A 72 2.52 -1.10 2.46
C PRO A 72 1.13 -1.37 2.99
N LEU A 73 1.02 -1.80 4.25
CA LEU A 73 -0.28 -2.05 4.90
C LEU A 73 -1.18 -3.04 4.15
N GLY A 74 -0.62 -3.81 3.22
CA GLY A 74 -1.33 -4.78 2.39
C GLY A 74 -1.36 -6.17 3.02
N PHE A 75 -2.22 -7.01 2.45
CA PHE A 75 -2.36 -8.43 2.78
C PHE A 75 -1.90 -9.27 1.60
N ILE A 76 -1.37 -10.46 1.88
CA ILE A 76 -1.06 -11.43 0.83
C ILE A 76 -1.33 -12.84 1.31
N ILE A 77 -1.82 -13.67 0.40
CA ILE A 77 -2.14 -15.06 0.69
C ILE A 77 -0.97 -15.98 0.34
N ALA A 78 -0.69 -16.93 1.21
CA ALA A 78 0.14 -18.09 0.94
C ALA A 78 -0.74 -19.34 0.96
N THR A 79 -0.69 -20.14 -0.11
CA THR A 79 -1.59 -21.28 -0.31
C THR A 79 -0.87 -22.61 -0.14
N CYS A 80 -1.61 -23.63 0.30
CA CYS A 80 -1.15 -25.00 0.38
C CYS A 80 -2.32 -25.99 0.24
N SER A 81 -2.00 -27.28 0.17
CA SER A 81 -2.97 -28.36 0.13
C SER A 81 -2.51 -29.47 1.05
N SER A 82 -3.30 -29.78 2.08
CA SER A 82 -3.03 -30.83 3.06
C SER A 82 -1.71 -30.63 3.82
N VAL A 83 -1.37 -29.38 4.11
CA VAL A 83 -0.20 -28.97 4.91
C VAL A 83 -0.63 -28.53 6.31
N LEU A 84 -1.73 -27.78 6.44
CA LEU A 84 -2.20 -27.27 7.72
C LEU A 84 -3.16 -28.24 8.40
N ASN A 85 -2.88 -28.65 9.63
CA ASN A 85 -3.73 -29.61 10.34
C ASN A 85 -5.03 -28.97 10.88
N ASN A 86 -6.20 -29.52 10.54
CA ASN A 86 -7.52 -29.00 10.97
C ASN A 86 -7.77 -28.96 12.49
N ASN A 87 -6.98 -29.71 13.27
CA ASN A 87 -7.14 -29.78 14.73
C ASN A 87 -6.10 -28.97 15.53
N GLY A 88 -5.21 -28.28 14.81
CA GLY A 88 -4.13 -27.48 15.40
C GLY A 88 -2.79 -27.72 14.71
N ASP A 89 -2.07 -26.64 14.46
CA ASP A 89 -0.75 -26.65 13.83
C ASP A 89 0.04 -25.39 14.22
N SER A 90 1.27 -25.28 13.74
CA SER A 90 2.09 -24.08 13.85
C SER A 90 2.60 -23.66 12.49
N VAL A 91 2.37 -22.40 12.13
CA VAL A 91 2.91 -21.75 10.94
C VAL A 91 4.11 -20.92 11.34
N PHE A 92 5.22 -21.10 10.63
CA PHE A 92 6.47 -20.41 10.84
C PHE A 92 6.75 -19.50 9.66
N LEU A 93 6.84 -18.21 9.91
CA LEU A 93 7.44 -17.24 8.98
C LEU A 93 8.94 -17.17 9.26
N LYS A 94 9.74 -17.49 8.24
CA LYS A 94 11.21 -17.55 8.32
C LYS A 94 11.83 -16.68 7.25
N SER A 95 13.02 -16.15 7.51
CA SER A 95 13.86 -15.60 6.45
C SER A 95 14.46 -16.72 5.59
N ILE A 96 14.96 -16.40 4.39
CA ILE A 96 15.67 -17.35 3.52
C ILE A 96 16.95 -17.91 4.17
N ALA A 97 17.51 -17.19 5.15
CA ALA A 97 18.64 -17.65 5.95
C ALA A 97 18.24 -18.68 7.03
N GLY A 98 16.94 -18.95 7.19
CA GLY A 98 16.40 -19.91 8.14
C GLY A 98 16.09 -19.34 9.53
N GLU A 99 16.22 -18.02 9.72
CA GLU A 99 15.84 -17.36 10.98
C GLU A 99 14.31 -17.30 11.09
N THR A 100 13.75 -17.81 12.17
CA THR A 100 12.31 -17.66 12.46
C THR A 100 12.01 -16.24 12.87
N ILE A 101 11.14 -15.58 12.11
CA ILE A 101 10.64 -14.24 12.34
C ILE A 101 9.43 -14.28 13.26
N GLU A 102 8.47 -15.12 12.92
CA GLU A 102 7.22 -15.26 13.67
C GLU A 102 6.73 -16.72 13.65
N ILE A 103 6.03 -17.10 14.71
CA ILE A 103 5.30 -18.36 14.82
C ILE A 103 3.86 -18.05 15.20
N ALA A 104 2.92 -18.64 14.48
CA ALA A 104 1.50 -18.63 14.80
C ALA A 104 1.03 -20.07 15.04
N THR A 105 0.68 -20.37 16.29
CA THR A 105 0.20 -21.71 16.69
C THR A 105 -1.27 -21.65 17.01
N TYR A 106 -2.07 -22.46 16.31
CA TYR A 106 -3.50 -22.58 16.55
C TYR A 106 -3.84 -23.99 17.04
N SER A 107 -4.96 -24.11 17.74
CA SER A 107 -5.46 -25.38 18.25
C SER A 107 -6.99 -25.36 18.32
N GLY A 108 -7.61 -26.54 18.31
CA GLY A 108 -9.06 -26.69 18.28
C GLY A 108 -9.54 -27.21 16.94
N SER A 109 -10.84 -27.41 16.78
CA SER A 109 -11.42 -28.01 15.56
C SER A 109 -11.88 -26.94 14.58
N PHE A 110 -11.21 -26.89 13.42
CA PHE A 110 -11.54 -26.01 12.31
C PHE A 110 -12.42 -26.71 11.29
N SER A 111 -13.36 -25.95 10.75
CA SER A 111 -14.29 -26.29 9.68
C SER A 111 -14.25 -25.18 8.62
N SER A 112 -14.92 -25.38 7.49
CA SER A 112 -14.89 -24.44 6.36
C SER A 112 -15.48 -23.06 6.64
N ASP A 113 -16.11 -22.87 7.78
CA ASP A 113 -16.60 -21.58 8.23
C ASP A 113 -15.63 -20.88 9.17
N LYS A 114 -14.52 -21.49 9.60
CA LYS A 114 -13.64 -20.95 10.66
C LYS A 114 -12.23 -20.66 10.22
N SER A 115 -11.71 -19.53 10.68
CA SER A 115 -10.30 -19.15 10.59
C SER A 115 -9.74 -18.75 11.95
N TYR A 116 -8.41 -18.67 12.02
CA TYR A 116 -7.66 -18.19 13.17
C TYR A 116 -6.96 -16.90 12.78
N TYR A 117 -7.25 -15.79 13.43
CA TYR A 117 -6.88 -14.45 12.94
C TYR A 117 -6.51 -13.49 14.07
N LYS A 118 -5.70 -12.48 13.77
CA LYS A 118 -5.27 -11.45 14.72
C LYS A 118 -6.27 -10.30 14.82
N CYS A 119 -6.55 -9.86 16.05
CA CYS A 119 -7.34 -8.68 16.32
C CYS A 119 -6.63 -7.66 17.22
N PRO A 120 -6.31 -6.45 16.71
CA PRO A 120 -6.39 -6.02 15.31
C PRO A 120 -5.29 -6.66 14.42
N ASP A 121 -5.29 -6.36 13.12
CA ASP A 121 -4.32 -6.93 12.17
C ASP A 121 -2.85 -6.75 12.61
N GLY A 122 -2.04 -7.77 12.36
CA GLY A 122 -0.58 -7.75 12.55
C GLY A 122 -0.07 -7.77 14.01
N ASN A 123 -0.65 -6.96 14.90
CA ASN A 123 -0.18 -6.78 16.29
C ASN A 123 -1.18 -7.25 17.36
N GLY A 124 -2.33 -7.76 16.93
CA GLY A 124 -3.41 -8.19 17.78
C GLY A 124 -3.20 -9.50 18.53
N GLN A 125 -4.15 -9.78 19.42
CA GLN A 125 -4.32 -11.12 19.99
C GLN A 125 -4.99 -12.04 18.97
N TRP A 126 -4.70 -13.33 19.03
CA TRP A 126 -5.31 -14.30 18.13
C TRP A 126 -6.69 -14.76 18.62
N PHE A 127 -7.63 -14.91 17.69
CA PHE A 127 -8.98 -15.41 17.94
C PHE A 127 -9.38 -16.44 16.88
N THR A 128 -10.36 -17.27 17.23
CA THR A 128 -11.07 -18.14 16.28
C THR A 128 -12.46 -17.59 16.07
N SER A 129 -12.89 -17.42 14.82
CA SER A 129 -14.23 -16.93 14.48
C SER A 129 -14.71 -17.60 13.21
N ASN A 130 -16.00 -17.39 12.94
CA ASN A 130 -16.66 -17.81 11.72
C ASN A 130 -16.70 -16.71 10.63
N MET A 131 -15.96 -15.63 10.82
CA MET A 131 -15.80 -14.57 9.84
C MET A 131 -14.40 -14.63 9.25
N ILE A 132 -14.32 -15.23 8.08
CA ILE A 132 -13.08 -15.39 7.31
C ILE A 132 -12.82 -14.09 6.55
N THR A 133 -11.64 -13.50 6.73
CA THR A 133 -11.26 -12.17 6.22
C THR A 133 -10.15 -12.24 5.18
N LYS A 134 -10.18 -13.28 4.35
CA LYS A 134 -9.20 -13.54 3.28
C LYS A 134 -8.92 -12.31 2.41
N ASN A 135 -7.66 -11.90 2.38
CA ASN A 135 -7.09 -10.79 1.63
C ASN A 135 -7.69 -9.42 2.02
N THR A 136 -8.15 -9.30 3.26
CA THR A 136 -8.81 -8.11 3.81
C THR A 136 -8.46 -7.93 5.28
N SER A 137 -8.76 -6.75 5.84
CA SER A 137 -8.55 -6.51 7.27
C SER A 137 -9.45 -7.40 8.14
N ASN A 138 -8.88 -7.91 9.24
CA ASN A 138 -9.61 -8.62 10.29
C ASN A 138 -10.54 -7.69 11.09
N TYR A 139 -10.43 -6.37 10.92
CA TYR A 139 -11.12 -5.39 11.76
C TYR A 139 -12.65 -5.58 11.87
N PRO A 140 -13.40 -5.83 10.78
CA PRO A 140 -14.83 -6.12 10.88
C PRO A 140 -15.10 -7.36 11.74
N ALA A 141 -14.24 -8.37 11.64
CA ALA A 141 -14.33 -9.56 12.46
C ALA A 141 -14.02 -9.29 13.94
N CYS A 142 -13.10 -8.37 14.22
CA CYS A 142 -12.77 -7.94 15.58
C CYS A 142 -13.91 -7.18 16.26
N LEU A 143 -14.69 -6.38 15.52
CA LEU A 143 -15.85 -5.68 16.08
C LEU A 143 -16.90 -6.65 16.63
N ALA A 144 -17.12 -7.78 15.96
CA ALA A 144 -18.09 -8.78 16.40
C ALA A 144 -17.65 -9.56 17.65
N LEU A 145 -16.35 -9.53 18.01
CA LEU A 145 -15.85 -10.12 19.26
C LEU A 145 -16.17 -9.26 20.48
N THR A 146 -16.55 -7.98 20.29
CA THR A 146 -16.95 -7.12 21.39
C THR A 146 -18.36 -7.51 21.86
N PRO A 147 -18.58 -7.76 23.16
CA PRO A 147 -19.91 -8.08 23.65
C PRO A 147 -20.84 -6.90 23.38
N ASN A 148 -21.90 -7.15 22.61
CA ASN A 148 -22.95 -6.20 22.33
C ASN A 148 -23.56 -5.75 23.67
N ILE A 149 -23.25 -4.55 24.11
CA ILE A 149 -23.88 -3.96 25.28
C ILE A 149 -25.31 -3.63 24.85
N THR A 150 -26.23 -4.54 25.12
CA THR A 150 -27.67 -4.30 24.91
C THR A 150 -28.02 -2.98 25.60
N PRO A 151 -28.65 -2.00 24.91
CA PRO A 151 -29.06 -0.77 25.56
C PRO A 151 -30.11 -1.15 26.61
N VAL A 152 -29.70 -1.18 27.88
CA VAL A 152 -30.59 -1.37 29.01
C VAL A 152 -31.52 -0.17 29.02
N SER A 153 -32.82 -0.43 28.88
CA SER A 153 -33.86 0.57 29.01
C SER A 153 -33.69 1.32 30.32
N SER A 154 -33.50 2.64 30.21
CA SER A 154 -33.35 3.57 31.31
C SER A 154 -34.54 3.42 32.29
N PRO A 155 -34.33 3.02 33.56
CA PRO A 155 -35.37 3.14 34.56
C PRO A 155 -35.46 4.58 35.04
N THR A 156 -36.70 5.06 35.11
CA THR A 156 -37.14 6.34 35.65
C THR A 156 -36.48 6.65 37.00
N LEU A 157 -35.89 7.84 37.10
CA LEU A 157 -35.20 8.36 38.28
C LEU A 157 -36.09 8.41 39.51
N ALA A 158 -35.66 7.76 40.60
CA ALA A 158 -36.01 8.09 41.97
C ALA A 158 -34.78 8.72 42.65
N PRO A 159 -34.95 9.72 43.54
CA PRO A 159 -33.83 10.49 44.06
C PRO A 159 -33.06 9.65 45.08
N THR A 160 -31.80 9.34 44.78
CA THR A 160 -30.88 8.75 45.75
C THR A 160 -29.68 9.67 45.93
N ILE A 161 -29.45 9.98 47.19
CA ILE A 161 -28.41 10.85 47.76
C ILE A 161 -27.03 10.67 47.13
N THR A 162 -26.45 11.82 46.81
CA THR A 162 -25.14 12.07 46.21
C THR A 162 -23.99 11.50 47.04
N PRO A 163 -23.11 10.64 46.49
CA PRO A 163 -21.72 10.63 46.86
C PRO A 163 -20.94 11.64 46.01
N THR A 164 -20.02 12.31 46.69
CA THR A 164 -19.11 13.36 46.24
C THR A 164 -18.53 13.11 44.85
N SER A 165 -18.70 14.10 43.97
CA SER A 165 -18.16 14.18 42.62
C SER A 165 -16.63 14.12 42.63
N GLU A 166 -16.08 13.04 42.07
CA GLU A 166 -14.78 13.09 41.40
C GLU A 166 -14.92 13.98 40.16
N PRO A 167 -13.98 14.90 39.87
CA PRO A 167 -14.11 15.79 38.73
C PRO A 167 -14.14 14.97 37.44
N THR A 168 -15.28 14.99 36.75
CA THR A 168 -15.38 14.58 35.36
C THR A 168 -14.29 15.32 34.57
N PRO A 169 -13.38 14.63 33.86
CA PRO A 169 -12.40 15.31 33.04
C PRO A 169 -13.19 16.15 32.03
N THR A 170 -12.99 17.47 32.10
CA THR A 170 -13.45 18.39 31.07
C THR A 170 -12.92 17.86 29.74
N PRO A 171 -13.76 17.64 28.71
CA PRO A 171 -13.28 17.24 27.40
C PRO A 171 -12.35 18.36 26.93
N THR A 172 -11.06 18.09 27.06
CA THR A 172 -10.03 18.96 26.52
C THR A 172 -10.15 18.76 25.03
N THR A 173 -10.54 19.80 24.30
CA THR A 173 -10.51 19.83 22.84
C THR A 173 -9.06 19.59 22.44
N LYS A 174 -8.69 18.31 22.26
CA LYS A 174 -7.42 17.93 21.64
C LYS A 174 -7.47 18.63 20.29
N ILE A 175 -6.51 19.51 20.03
CA ILE A 175 -6.32 20.13 18.71
C ILE A 175 -6.37 18.98 17.72
N ALA A 176 -7.36 18.98 16.82
CA ALA A 176 -7.50 17.94 15.83
C ALA A 176 -6.27 18.02 14.92
N ASN A 177 -5.34 17.10 15.14
CA ASN A 177 -4.19 16.96 14.26
C ASN A 177 -4.66 16.19 13.03
N TYR A 178 -4.56 16.82 11.87
CA TYR A 178 -4.93 16.27 10.58
C TYR A 178 -3.72 15.92 9.72
N ASP A 179 -2.51 15.95 10.30
CA ASP A 179 -1.33 15.38 9.69
C ASP A 179 -1.55 13.87 9.44
N ASN A 180 -0.88 13.31 8.45
CA ASN A 180 -0.95 11.88 8.10
C ASN A 180 -2.33 11.39 7.60
N ILE A 181 -3.10 12.27 6.98
CA ILE A 181 -4.30 11.93 6.21
C ILE A 181 -3.96 12.01 4.73
N TYR A 182 -4.14 10.92 4.00
CA TYR A 182 -3.68 10.77 2.63
C TYR A 182 -4.80 10.32 1.69
N LEU A 183 -4.73 10.72 0.43
CA LEU A 183 -5.48 10.10 -0.66
C LEU A 183 -4.90 8.70 -0.91
N SER A 184 -5.74 7.67 -0.76
CA SER A 184 -5.37 6.27 -0.96
C SER A 184 -5.64 5.84 -2.40
N GLU A 185 -6.87 6.05 -2.85
CA GLU A 185 -7.37 5.48 -4.09
C GLU A 185 -8.46 6.38 -4.67
N ALA A 186 -8.63 6.41 -5.99
CA ALA A 186 -9.80 7.01 -6.62
C ALA A 186 -10.29 6.19 -7.81
N ILE A 187 -11.61 5.98 -7.92
CA ILE A 187 -12.23 5.59 -9.18
C ILE A 187 -12.69 6.86 -9.90
N ILE A 188 -12.28 6.95 -11.16
CA ILE A 188 -12.48 8.15 -11.97
C ILE A 188 -13.48 7.86 -13.08
N ASN A 189 -13.35 6.68 -13.70
CA ASN A 189 -14.26 6.20 -14.73
C ASN A 189 -15.00 4.95 -14.23
N PRO A 190 -16.00 5.10 -13.34
CA PRO A 190 -16.70 3.95 -12.76
C PRO A 190 -17.48 3.15 -13.82
N PRO A 191 -17.84 1.89 -13.53
CA PRO A 191 -18.77 1.13 -14.35
C PRO A 191 -20.08 1.89 -14.60
N THR A 192 -20.75 1.59 -15.70
CA THR A 192 -22.01 2.27 -16.06
C THR A 192 -23.06 2.06 -14.97
N GLY A 193 -23.54 3.16 -14.38
CA GLY A 193 -24.54 3.13 -13.30
C GLY A 193 -23.94 3.21 -11.89
N GLU A 194 -22.61 3.29 -11.76
CA GLU A 194 -21.91 3.54 -10.51
C GLU A 194 -21.39 4.98 -10.42
N HIS A 195 -20.89 5.35 -9.24
CA HIS A 195 -20.42 6.70 -8.92
C HIS A 195 -18.90 6.76 -8.82
N GLU A 196 -18.33 7.92 -9.16
CA GLU A 196 -16.96 8.26 -8.80
C GLU A 196 -16.81 8.24 -7.28
N TRP A 197 -15.64 7.86 -6.80
CA TRP A 197 -15.35 7.84 -5.38
C TRP A 197 -13.86 8.01 -5.14
N VAL A 198 -13.56 8.58 -3.98
CA VAL A 198 -12.19 8.80 -3.51
C VAL A 198 -12.07 8.17 -2.14
N GLU A 199 -11.02 7.43 -1.93
CA GLU A 199 -10.66 6.82 -0.66
C GLU A 199 -9.56 7.61 0.03
N ILE A 200 -9.74 7.77 1.33
CA ILE A 200 -8.82 8.49 2.21
C ILE A 200 -8.30 7.50 3.26
N TYR A 201 -6.99 7.53 3.47
CA TYR A 201 -6.30 6.74 4.48
C TYR A 201 -5.91 7.61 5.68
N ASN A 202 -6.25 7.15 6.88
CA ASN A 202 -5.78 7.74 8.14
C ASN A 202 -4.58 6.96 8.67
N ASN A 203 -3.38 7.51 8.48
CA ASN A 203 -2.15 6.89 8.96
C ASN A 203 -1.83 7.23 10.43
N ASN A 204 -2.72 7.91 11.16
CA ASN A 204 -2.51 8.15 12.59
C ASN A 204 -2.80 6.89 13.42
N ASP A 205 -2.31 6.90 14.66
CA ASP A 205 -2.63 5.94 15.73
C ASP A 205 -3.88 6.33 16.54
N PHE A 206 -4.63 7.33 16.06
CA PHE A 206 -5.92 7.75 16.59
C PHE A 206 -6.95 7.96 15.47
N SER A 207 -8.22 7.77 15.82
CA SER A 207 -9.35 8.10 14.94
C SER A 207 -9.42 9.61 14.64
N VAL A 208 -9.69 9.94 13.38
CA VAL A 208 -9.80 11.30 12.86
C VAL A 208 -11.20 11.56 12.33
N ASN A 209 -11.77 12.69 12.72
CA ASN A 209 -13.05 13.17 12.22
C ASN A 209 -12.82 14.33 11.24
N LEU A 210 -13.00 14.07 9.95
CA LEU A 210 -12.90 15.04 8.87
C LEU A 210 -14.28 15.69 8.73
N VAL A 211 -14.43 16.92 9.24
CA VAL A 211 -15.72 17.65 9.21
C VAL A 211 -15.60 18.81 8.23
N ASN A 212 -16.53 18.88 7.28
CA ASN A 212 -16.57 19.87 6.20
C ASN A 212 -15.27 19.95 5.37
N TRP A 213 -14.64 18.82 5.10
CA TRP A 213 -13.50 18.73 4.19
C TRP A 213 -13.98 18.74 2.74
N TYR A 214 -13.08 18.96 1.78
CA TYR A 214 -13.44 19.06 0.37
C TYR A 214 -12.58 18.17 -0.52
N LEU A 215 -13.22 17.62 -1.55
CA LEU A 215 -12.55 17.08 -2.74
C LEU A 215 -12.65 18.10 -3.87
N ASP A 216 -11.60 18.21 -4.67
CA ASP A 216 -11.52 19.14 -5.79
C ASP A 216 -10.78 18.50 -6.98
N ASP A 217 -11.11 18.89 -8.20
CA ASP A 217 -10.53 18.38 -9.45
C ASP A 217 -9.47 19.33 -10.03
N LEU A 218 -9.57 20.64 -9.76
CA LEU A 218 -8.57 21.60 -10.24
C LEU A 218 -8.54 22.89 -9.41
N GLU A 219 -7.35 23.42 -9.15
CA GLU A 219 -7.23 24.66 -8.39
C GLU A 219 -7.86 25.87 -9.11
N ASN A 220 -8.87 26.47 -8.48
CA ASN A 220 -9.58 27.67 -8.96
C ASN A 220 -10.22 27.52 -10.36
N ALA A 221 -10.43 26.29 -10.82
CA ALA A 221 -11.05 25.96 -12.10
C ALA A 221 -11.74 24.59 -12.00
N GLY A 222 -12.19 24.00 -13.10
CA GLY A 222 -12.85 22.69 -13.07
C GLY A 222 -14.24 22.72 -12.43
N SER A 223 -14.58 21.63 -11.77
CA SER A 223 -15.82 21.46 -11.00
C SER A 223 -15.78 22.27 -9.71
N SER A 224 -16.94 22.48 -9.09
CA SER A 224 -16.96 23.08 -7.74
C SER A 224 -16.49 22.06 -6.69
N PRO A 225 -15.62 22.43 -5.73
CA PRO A 225 -15.19 21.53 -4.67
C PRO A 225 -16.37 20.90 -3.91
N LYS A 226 -16.31 19.58 -3.69
CA LYS A 226 -17.38 18.81 -3.04
C LYS A 226 -17.07 18.59 -1.58
N ALA A 227 -17.93 19.14 -0.72
CA ALA A 227 -17.84 18.95 0.72
C ALA A 227 -18.20 17.51 1.11
N PHE A 228 -17.48 16.96 2.07
CA PHE A 228 -17.81 15.70 2.72
C PHE A 228 -17.53 15.78 4.23
N SER A 229 -18.06 14.81 4.97
CA SER A 229 -17.67 14.60 6.37
C SER A 229 -17.67 13.13 6.68
N LEU A 230 -16.62 12.66 7.35
CA LEU A 230 -16.44 11.26 7.67
C LEU A 230 -15.53 11.08 8.90
N THR A 231 -15.63 9.91 9.53
CA THR A 231 -14.73 9.52 10.61
C THR A 231 -13.94 8.31 10.17
N ILE A 232 -12.61 8.41 10.17
CA ILE A 232 -11.70 7.32 9.86
C ILE A 232 -11.03 6.88 11.14
N LYS A 233 -11.10 5.59 11.47
CA LYS A 233 -10.36 5.06 12.61
C LYS A 233 -8.86 5.11 12.34
N GLU A 234 -8.07 4.96 13.39
CA GLU A 234 -6.62 4.81 13.30
C GLU A 234 -6.24 3.71 12.30
N LYS A 235 -5.22 3.97 11.49
CA LYS A 235 -4.70 3.04 10.48
C LYS A 235 -5.78 2.43 9.57
N ASN A 236 -6.81 3.20 9.22
CA ASN A 236 -7.96 2.71 8.46
C ASN A 236 -8.27 3.59 7.23
N TYR A 237 -9.13 3.07 6.35
CA TYR A 237 -9.56 3.68 5.09
C TYR A 237 -11.03 4.09 5.16
N ALA A 238 -11.41 5.13 4.44
CA ALA A 238 -12.81 5.51 4.27
C ALA A 238 -13.06 6.10 2.88
N VAL A 239 -14.19 5.71 2.28
CA VAL A 239 -14.57 6.15 0.93
C VAL A 239 -15.57 7.30 0.98
N VAL A 240 -15.32 8.32 0.15
CA VAL A 240 -16.26 9.38 -0.21
C VAL A 240 -16.85 9.05 -1.57
N GLU A 241 -18.12 8.66 -1.62
CA GLU A 241 -18.85 8.48 -2.88
C GLU A 241 -19.43 9.82 -3.36
N LEU A 242 -19.22 10.11 -4.64
CA LEU A 242 -19.63 11.38 -5.24
C LEU A 242 -21.00 11.23 -5.90
N SER A 243 -21.97 12.00 -5.42
CA SER A 243 -23.35 11.98 -5.94
C SER A 243 -23.48 12.53 -7.37
N THR A 244 -22.48 13.26 -7.84
CA THR A 244 -22.34 13.73 -9.21
C THR A 244 -20.91 13.48 -9.67
N SER A 245 -20.67 13.35 -10.97
CA SER A 245 -19.31 13.35 -11.51
C SER A 245 -18.60 14.68 -11.24
N MET A 246 -17.30 14.64 -11.02
CA MET A 246 -16.42 15.81 -10.98
C MET A 246 -15.14 15.62 -11.76
N PHE A 247 -14.64 14.39 -11.85
CA PHE A 247 -13.34 14.12 -12.43
C PHE A 247 -13.45 13.86 -13.93
N ASN A 248 -12.51 14.40 -14.71
CA ASN A 248 -12.38 14.03 -16.12
C ASN A 248 -11.79 12.62 -16.23
N ASN A 249 -12.24 11.83 -17.20
CA ASN A 249 -11.75 10.45 -17.37
C ASN A 249 -10.29 10.36 -17.85
N ASP A 250 -9.72 11.49 -18.26
CA ASP A 250 -8.36 11.66 -18.73
C ASP A 250 -7.77 12.98 -18.20
N LEU A 251 -6.50 12.92 -17.75
CA LEU A 251 -5.66 14.09 -17.45
C LEU A 251 -6.32 15.14 -16.56
N ASP A 252 -6.42 14.83 -15.27
CA ASP A 252 -6.95 15.73 -14.23
C ASP A 252 -6.19 15.52 -12.90
N ASP A 253 -6.61 16.26 -11.87
CA ASP A 253 -6.14 16.10 -10.51
C ASP A 253 -7.22 15.54 -9.57
N VAL A 254 -6.79 14.87 -8.50
CA VAL A 254 -7.62 14.65 -7.30
C VAL A 254 -6.97 15.40 -6.16
N ARG A 255 -7.69 16.34 -5.54
CA ARG A 255 -7.18 17.20 -4.47
C ARG A 255 -8.03 17.06 -3.21
N LEU A 256 -7.35 16.83 -2.09
CA LEU A 256 -7.94 16.76 -0.76
C LEU A 256 -7.67 18.06 -0.01
N LEU A 257 -8.72 18.77 0.36
CA LEU A 257 -8.64 20.05 1.09
C LEU A 257 -9.26 19.92 2.48
N ASP A 258 -8.67 20.60 3.46
CA ASP A 258 -9.27 20.74 4.78
C ASP A 258 -10.48 21.69 4.80
N ASN A 259 -11.08 21.86 5.98
CA ASN A 259 -12.25 22.72 6.19
C ASN A 259 -11.99 24.21 5.87
N ASP A 260 -10.74 24.64 5.91
CA ASP A 260 -10.31 26.00 5.58
C ASP A 260 -9.85 26.12 4.11
N ARG A 261 -10.03 25.05 3.33
CA ARG A 261 -9.62 24.90 1.91
C ARG A 261 -8.11 24.86 1.69
N ASN A 262 -7.32 24.56 2.70
CA ASN A 262 -5.89 24.31 2.51
C ASN A 262 -5.69 22.92 1.91
N LEU A 263 -4.78 22.83 0.93
CA LEU A 263 -4.39 21.56 0.34
C LEU A 263 -3.70 20.66 1.38
N LYS A 264 -4.17 19.42 1.49
CA LYS A 264 -3.61 18.39 2.37
C LYS A 264 -2.89 17.30 1.60
N ASP A 265 -3.49 16.84 0.52
CA ASP A 265 -2.90 15.86 -0.37
C ASP A 265 -3.46 16.03 -1.79
N SER A 266 -2.71 15.58 -2.79
CA SER A 266 -3.15 15.59 -4.18
C SER A 266 -2.36 14.64 -5.05
N PHE A 267 -2.98 14.17 -6.13
CA PHE A 267 -2.27 13.51 -7.21
C PHE A 267 -2.85 13.84 -8.58
N GLU A 268 -1.98 13.82 -9.58
CA GLU A 268 -2.32 13.91 -11.00
C GLU A 268 -2.46 12.50 -11.58
N TYR A 269 -3.37 12.30 -12.52
CA TYR A 269 -3.55 11.01 -13.18
C TYR A 269 -3.70 11.12 -14.70
N GLY A 270 -3.45 10.00 -15.38
CA GLY A 270 -3.46 9.90 -16.84
C GLY A 270 -4.82 9.52 -17.43
N GLU A 271 -4.80 8.83 -18.57
CA GLU A 271 -6.01 8.19 -19.10
C GLU A 271 -6.49 7.10 -18.15
N THR A 272 -7.80 7.05 -17.86
CA THR A 272 -8.39 6.06 -16.96
C THR A 272 -9.31 5.10 -17.68
N GLU A 273 -8.99 3.81 -17.59
CA GLU A 273 -9.84 2.74 -18.09
C GLU A 273 -11.09 2.56 -17.21
N LYS A 274 -12.23 2.26 -17.85
CA LYS A 274 -13.50 2.09 -17.14
C LYS A 274 -13.43 0.92 -16.17
N GLY A 275 -13.85 1.16 -14.92
CA GLY A 275 -13.92 0.15 -13.86
C GLY A 275 -12.62 -0.06 -13.10
N PHE A 276 -11.55 0.65 -13.47
CA PHE A 276 -10.28 0.65 -12.74
C PHE A 276 -10.11 1.94 -11.93
N SER A 277 -9.28 1.84 -10.92
CA SER A 277 -8.96 2.92 -9.98
C SER A 277 -7.48 3.26 -10.01
N TRP A 278 -7.15 4.47 -9.61
CA TRP A 278 -5.79 4.90 -9.34
C TRP A 278 -5.49 4.71 -7.87
N GLY A 279 -4.60 3.78 -7.54
CA GLY A 279 -4.15 3.49 -6.17
C GLY A 279 -2.75 4.03 -5.91
N ARG A 280 -2.54 4.62 -4.73
CA ARG A 280 -1.24 5.05 -4.23
C ARG A 280 -0.35 3.82 -3.98
N ILE A 281 0.86 3.83 -4.54
CA ILE A 281 1.83 2.73 -4.45
C ILE A 281 2.58 2.75 -3.11
N ASN A 282 2.90 3.95 -2.64
CA ASN A 282 3.70 4.17 -1.44
C ASN A 282 3.32 5.53 -0.82
N PHE A 283 3.28 5.67 0.50
CA PHE A 283 2.98 6.95 1.17
C PHE A 283 4.20 7.87 1.33
N SER A 284 5.39 7.37 1.03
CA SER A 284 6.63 8.15 0.97
C SER A 284 6.83 8.87 -0.37
N THR A 285 6.05 8.51 -1.39
CA THR A 285 6.11 9.09 -2.73
C THR A 285 4.69 9.38 -3.23
N ASP A 286 4.48 10.40 -4.04
CA ASP A 286 3.16 10.66 -4.65
C ASP A 286 2.99 9.86 -5.95
N GLN A 287 3.32 8.56 -5.89
CA GLN A 287 3.20 7.66 -7.03
C GLN A 287 1.91 6.85 -6.95
N TYR A 288 1.15 6.92 -8.03
CA TYR A 288 -0.10 6.21 -8.22
C TYR A 288 0.00 5.30 -9.45
N CYS A 289 -0.77 4.21 -9.44
CA CYS A 289 -0.90 3.34 -10.59
C CYS A 289 -2.33 2.85 -10.77
N LEU A 290 -2.62 2.43 -12.00
CA LEU A 290 -3.90 1.80 -12.32
C LEU A 290 -3.97 0.41 -11.70
N GLN A 291 -5.06 0.11 -11.01
CA GLN A 291 -5.30 -1.16 -10.31
C GLN A 291 -6.78 -1.53 -10.35
N SER A 292 -7.10 -2.75 -9.94
CA SER A 292 -8.48 -3.10 -9.61
C SER A 292 -8.94 -2.35 -8.34
N PRO A 293 -10.20 -1.87 -8.27
CA PRO A 293 -10.75 -1.21 -7.09
C PRO A 293 -10.58 -1.96 -5.76
N SER A 294 -10.16 -1.26 -4.70
CA SER A 294 -9.99 -1.78 -3.33
C SER A 294 -10.75 -0.96 -2.28
N LYS A 295 -12.04 -0.66 -2.49
CA LYS A 295 -12.85 0.15 -1.55
C LYS A 295 -12.77 -0.34 -0.08
N ASN A 296 -12.45 0.61 0.80
CA ASN A 296 -12.20 0.48 2.24
C ASN A 296 -11.11 -0.55 2.59
N LEU A 297 -10.18 -0.82 1.67
CA LEU A 297 -9.12 -1.81 1.80
C LEU A 297 -7.78 -1.20 1.35
N PRO A 298 -6.64 -1.78 1.72
CA PRO A 298 -5.36 -1.40 1.14
C PRO A 298 -5.35 -1.58 -0.38
N ASN A 299 -4.59 -0.71 -1.05
CA ASN A 299 -4.43 -0.72 -2.50
C ASN A 299 -3.90 -2.07 -3.02
N ASN A 300 -4.40 -2.46 -4.19
CA ASN A 300 -3.95 -3.63 -4.94
C ASN A 300 -2.61 -3.39 -5.64
N SER A 301 -2.00 -4.46 -6.14
CA SER A 301 -0.84 -4.32 -7.03
C SER A 301 -1.22 -3.63 -8.34
N CYS A 302 -0.29 -2.82 -8.86
CA CYS A 302 -0.44 -2.15 -10.15
C CYS A 302 -0.67 -3.15 -11.30
N LEU A 303 -1.50 -2.75 -12.26
CA LEU A 303 -1.64 -3.48 -13.52
C LEU A 303 -0.35 -3.38 -14.34
N ASP A 304 0.02 -4.49 -14.98
CA ASP A 304 1.12 -4.48 -15.94
C ASP A 304 0.68 -3.92 -17.30
N SER A 305 1.65 -3.61 -18.16
CA SER A 305 1.44 -2.99 -19.47
C SER A 305 0.61 -3.82 -20.47
N ASN A 306 0.14 -5.02 -20.09
CA ASN A 306 -0.67 -5.89 -20.93
C ASN A 306 -2.09 -6.11 -20.38
N GLY A 307 -2.48 -5.47 -19.28
CA GLY A 307 -3.85 -5.55 -18.74
C GLY A 307 -4.22 -6.95 -18.21
N TYR A 308 -3.23 -7.78 -17.89
CA TYR A 308 -3.42 -9.08 -17.23
C TYR A 308 -2.47 -9.16 -16.03
N LEU A 309 -2.81 -9.94 -15.00
CA LEU A 309 -1.85 -10.27 -13.94
C LEU A 309 -0.57 -10.81 -14.60
N SER A 310 0.56 -10.14 -14.37
CA SER A 310 1.85 -10.51 -14.94
C SER A 310 2.13 -12.00 -14.74
N PRO A 311 2.18 -12.83 -15.80
CA PRO A 311 2.51 -14.23 -15.64
C PRO A 311 3.97 -14.35 -15.20
N THR A 312 4.16 -15.14 -14.14
CA THR A 312 5.46 -15.54 -13.60
C THR A 312 6.42 -15.97 -14.72
N PRO A 313 7.69 -15.52 -14.74
CA PRO A 313 8.68 -16.16 -15.59
C PRO A 313 8.86 -17.60 -15.12
N LEU A 314 8.50 -18.55 -16.00
CA LEU A 314 8.75 -19.97 -15.80
C LEU A 314 10.23 -20.20 -15.46
N PRO A 315 10.55 -20.96 -14.41
CA PRO A 315 11.92 -21.38 -14.15
C PRO A 315 12.44 -22.19 -15.35
N LEU A 316 13.60 -21.79 -15.88
CA LEU A 316 14.38 -22.63 -16.79
C LEU A 316 14.85 -23.86 -16.01
N THR A 317 14.12 -24.96 -16.15
CA THR A 317 14.57 -26.28 -15.68
C THR A 317 15.67 -26.76 -16.63
N ILE A 318 16.93 -26.59 -16.23
CA ILE A 318 18.04 -27.34 -16.81
C ILE A 318 18.03 -28.71 -16.10
N SER A 319 17.45 -29.71 -16.76
CA SER A 319 17.66 -31.11 -16.41
C SER A 319 18.95 -31.58 -17.06
N ASP A 320 20.02 -31.66 -16.27
CA ASP A 320 21.15 -32.54 -16.54
C ASP A 320 20.65 -33.97 -16.51
N ASP A 321 20.69 -34.67 -17.65
CA ASP A 321 20.91 -36.11 -17.70
C ASP A 321 21.53 -36.45 -19.07
N ASN A 322 22.80 -36.82 -19.02
CA ASN A 322 23.54 -37.44 -20.12
C ASN A 322 23.19 -38.93 -20.18
N GLU A 323 22.66 -39.42 -21.31
CA GLU A 323 23.13 -40.69 -21.83
C GLU A 323 23.11 -40.73 -23.37
N ILE A 324 24.16 -41.33 -23.91
CA ILE A 324 24.70 -41.16 -25.26
C ILE A 324 24.08 -42.19 -26.22
N ARG A 325 23.67 -41.75 -27.43
CA ARG A 325 23.93 -42.56 -28.64
C ARG A 325 24.12 -41.72 -29.91
N SER A 326 25.29 -41.91 -30.49
CA SER A 326 25.90 -41.25 -31.64
C SER A 326 25.13 -41.30 -32.96
N SER A 327 25.31 -40.28 -33.82
CA SER A 327 25.83 -40.42 -35.19
C SER A 327 26.19 -39.07 -35.83
N ALA A 328 27.47 -38.95 -36.24
CA ALA A 328 28.09 -38.15 -37.32
C ALA A 328 27.70 -36.65 -37.50
N VAL A 329 28.52 -35.67 -37.07
CA VAL A 329 29.75 -35.11 -37.70
C VAL A 329 29.50 -34.22 -38.94
N ASN A 330 29.68 -32.90 -38.78
CA ASN A 330 30.73 -32.13 -39.47
C ASN A 330 30.86 -30.68 -38.92
N SER A 331 32.11 -30.34 -38.57
CA SER A 331 32.71 -29.03 -38.24
C SER A 331 32.61 -28.03 -39.41
N VAL A 332 32.73 -26.70 -39.30
CA VAL A 332 33.84 -25.83 -38.80
C VAL A 332 33.31 -24.35 -38.68
N PRO A 333 34.12 -23.28 -38.44
CA PRO A 333 34.28 -22.55 -37.18
C PRO A 333 33.68 -21.12 -37.12
N PHE A 334 33.74 -20.58 -35.90
CA PHE A 334 33.56 -19.19 -35.49
C PHE A 334 34.30 -18.13 -36.35
N GLN A 335 33.60 -17.05 -36.72
CA GLN A 335 34.21 -15.76 -37.03
C GLN A 335 33.46 -14.62 -36.33
N SER A 336 34.25 -13.71 -35.75
CA SER A 336 33.86 -12.52 -34.99
C SER A 336 33.72 -11.27 -35.86
N TYR A 337 33.19 -10.20 -35.23
CA TYR A 337 33.18 -8.76 -35.58
C TYR A 337 31.91 -8.22 -36.30
N PRO A 338 31.58 -6.91 -36.19
CA PRO A 338 31.62 -5.99 -35.04
C PRO A 338 30.31 -5.16 -34.86
N LYS A 339 30.24 -4.40 -33.75
CA LYS A 339 29.18 -3.40 -33.47
C LYS A 339 29.00 -2.40 -34.62
N THR A 340 27.76 -2.18 -35.03
CA THR A 340 27.38 -1.02 -35.85
C THR A 340 26.10 -0.38 -35.29
N GLN A 341 26.15 0.93 -35.06
CA GLN A 341 25.00 1.78 -34.73
C GLN A 341 24.00 1.78 -35.90
N GLN A 342 22.71 1.59 -35.63
CA GLN A 342 21.64 1.95 -36.56
C GLN A 342 20.48 2.63 -35.83
N THR A 343 20.41 3.95 -36.08
CA THR A 343 19.23 4.77 -36.37
C THR A 343 17.86 4.08 -36.40
N PHE A 344 16.93 4.62 -35.61
CA PHE A 344 15.51 4.29 -35.64
C PHE A 344 14.87 4.67 -36.99
N HIS A 345 14.35 3.67 -37.70
CA HIS A 345 13.40 3.85 -38.79
C HIS A 345 11.97 3.68 -38.25
N ASN A 346 11.15 4.72 -38.39
CA ASN A 346 9.71 4.64 -38.16
C ASN A 346 9.05 3.72 -39.19
N TYR A 347 8.42 2.65 -38.72
CA TYR A 347 7.58 1.79 -39.54
C TYR A 347 6.11 2.13 -39.27
N ASN A 348 5.49 2.85 -40.21
CA ASN A 348 4.04 2.99 -40.29
C ASN A 348 3.48 1.71 -40.92
N GLN A 349 2.69 0.95 -40.18
CA GLN A 349 1.89 -0.14 -40.72
C GLN A 349 0.41 0.24 -40.68
N SER A 350 -0.14 0.51 -41.85
CA SER A 350 -1.57 0.72 -42.08
C SER A 350 -2.29 -0.61 -42.16
N VAL A 351 -3.26 -0.84 -41.28
CA VAL A 351 -4.33 -1.83 -41.49
C VAL A 351 -5.66 -1.09 -41.59
N GLN A 352 -6.37 -1.41 -42.66
CA GLN A 352 -7.57 -0.74 -43.15
C GLN A 352 -8.80 -1.31 -42.43
N VAL A 353 -9.61 -0.46 -41.81
CA VAL A 353 -10.98 -0.80 -41.37
C VAL A 353 -11.93 0.24 -41.98
N LEU A 354 -13.02 -0.24 -42.57
CA LEU A 354 -14.01 0.56 -43.29
C LEU A 354 -14.85 1.44 -42.36
N GLY A 355 -14.95 2.74 -42.69
CA GLY A 355 -16.05 3.62 -42.26
C GLY A 355 -15.61 4.88 -41.51
N VAL A 356 -15.94 6.04 -42.09
CA VAL A 356 -15.85 7.42 -41.56
C VAL A 356 -14.53 8.15 -41.83
N ASN A 357 -14.62 9.11 -42.76
CA ASN A 357 -13.63 10.18 -42.96
C ASN A 357 -13.76 11.24 -41.87
N THR A 358 -12.69 11.48 -41.12
CA THR A 358 -12.50 12.74 -40.38
C THR A 358 -11.25 13.43 -40.89
N ASN A 359 -11.44 14.59 -41.53
CA ASN A 359 -10.34 15.49 -41.89
C ASN A 359 -9.80 16.15 -40.63
N ILE A 360 -8.64 15.69 -40.13
CA ILE A 360 -7.90 16.43 -39.09
C ILE A 360 -6.90 17.36 -39.79
N LYS A 361 -7.20 18.66 -39.80
CA LYS A 361 -6.18 19.70 -40.01
C LYS A 361 -5.31 19.76 -38.75
N THR A 362 -4.09 19.24 -38.83
CA THR A 362 -3.05 19.48 -37.82
C THR A 362 -2.55 20.92 -37.95
N GLN A 363 -3.07 21.83 -37.11
CA GLN A 363 -2.36 23.06 -36.79
C GLN A 363 -1.33 22.75 -35.69
N SER A 364 -0.05 22.70 -36.07
CA SER A 364 1.04 22.67 -35.09
C SER A 364 1.11 24.02 -34.36
N LYS A 365 0.70 24.06 -33.09
CA LYS A 365 1.14 25.13 -32.17
C LYS A 365 2.31 24.60 -31.35
N LYS A 366 3.53 24.98 -31.73
CA LYS A 366 4.70 24.93 -30.86
C LYS A 366 4.46 25.86 -29.67
N LYS A 367 4.43 25.34 -28.44
CA LYS A 367 4.63 26.13 -27.21
C LYS A 367 6.12 26.07 -26.83
N PRO A 368 6.70 27.16 -26.29
CA PRO A 368 8.12 27.24 -25.99
C PRO A 368 8.45 26.52 -24.68
N LEU A 369 9.58 25.79 -24.69
CA LEU A 369 10.24 25.28 -23.49
C LEU A 369 10.70 26.49 -22.64
N ILE A 370 10.23 26.60 -21.40
CA ILE A 370 10.80 27.53 -20.41
C ILE A 370 11.24 26.73 -19.17
N ASN A 371 12.55 26.52 -19.13
CA ASN A 371 13.49 26.51 -18.00
C ASN A 371 13.22 25.68 -16.72
N SER A 372 13.97 24.57 -16.63
CA SER A 372 14.32 23.81 -15.42
C SER A 372 15.44 24.46 -14.57
N THR A 373 15.57 25.78 -14.53
CA THR A 373 16.69 26.48 -13.85
C THR A 373 16.34 27.09 -12.50
N LEU A 374 15.10 26.95 -12.03
CA LEU A 374 14.67 27.56 -10.75
C LEU A 374 15.06 26.75 -9.50
N SER A 375 15.30 25.44 -9.61
CA SER A 375 15.72 24.61 -8.47
C SER A 375 17.19 24.79 -8.08
N PHE A 376 18.06 25.18 -9.02
CA PHE A 376 19.49 25.41 -8.75
C PHE A 376 19.79 26.77 -8.11
N ILE A 377 18.91 27.76 -8.27
CA ILE A 377 19.07 29.08 -7.63
C ILE A 377 18.66 29.04 -6.15
N SER A 378 17.75 28.14 -5.77
CA SER A 378 17.36 27.93 -4.36
C SER A 378 18.51 27.34 -3.53
N PHE A 379 19.21 26.33 -4.07
CA PHE A 379 20.28 25.64 -3.34
C PHE A 379 21.54 26.51 -3.16
N SER A 380 21.85 27.37 -4.15
CA SER A 380 23.03 28.26 -4.06
C SER A 380 22.84 29.38 -3.03
N ASN A 381 21.62 29.88 -2.84
CA ASN A 381 21.33 30.91 -1.84
C ASN A 381 21.41 30.37 -0.39
N SER A 382 21.01 29.12 -0.15
CA SER A 382 21.12 28.48 1.17
C SER A 382 22.58 28.22 1.59
N LEU A 383 23.46 27.92 0.62
CA LEU A 383 24.87 27.71 0.91
C LEU A 383 25.61 29.03 1.21
N LEU A 384 25.25 30.13 0.53
CA LEU A 384 25.83 31.45 0.81
C LEU A 384 25.41 32.02 2.17
N THR A 385 24.19 31.75 2.64
CA THR A 385 23.74 32.19 3.98
C THR A 385 24.47 31.44 5.10
N ILE A 386 24.72 30.14 4.93
CA ILE A 386 25.51 29.35 5.89
C ILE A 386 26.96 29.82 5.93
N VAL A 387 27.59 30.06 4.77
CA VAL A 387 28.98 30.55 4.70
C VAL A 387 29.11 31.95 5.31
N SER A 388 28.15 32.85 5.10
CA SER A 388 28.16 34.19 5.69
C SER A 388 27.94 34.18 7.20
N LEU A 389 27.11 33.27 7.74
CA LEU A 389 26.98 33.09 9.19
C LEU A 389 28.29 32.57 9.82
N LEU A 390 28.95 31.59 9.20
CA LEU A 390 30.21 31.03 9.69
C LEU A 390 31.35 32.07 9.67
N LEU A 391 31.41 32.91 8.63
CA LEU A 391 32.36 34.02 8.57
C LEU A 391 32.07 35.07 9.66
N LYS A 392 30.79 35.38 9.92
CA LYS A 392 30.40 36.35 10.94
C LYS A 392 30.73 35.88 12.36
N ILE A 393 30.50 34.61 12.67
CA ILE A 393 30.86 33.99 13.96
C ILE A 393 32.39 34.04 14.16
N LYS A 394 33.16 33.69 13.12
CA LYS A 394 34.63 33.69 13.19
C LYS A 394 35.25 35.09 13.35
N ILE A 395 34.56 36.14 12.87
CA ILE A 395 34.99 37.54 13.07
C ILE A 395 34.63 38.04 14.47
N GLN A 396 33.53 37.57 15.08
CA GLN A 396 33.15 37.95 16.44
C GLN A 396 33.96 37.26 17.54
N GLU A 397 34.54 36.08 17.28
CA GLU A 397 35.43 35.40 18.22
C GLU A 397 36.92 35.77 18.06
N GLY A 398 37.24 36.69 17.14
CA GLY A 398 38.59 37.05 16.74
C GLY A 398 38.99 38.51 17.00
N LEU A 399 38.47 39.13 18.07
CA LEU A 399 38.87 40.46 18.56
C LEU A 399 38.92 40.50 20.09
#